data_AF-A0A4U9D8D3-F1
#
_entry.id   AF-A0A4U9D8D3-F1
#
_cell.length_a   1.000
_cell.length_b   1.000
_cell.length_c   1.000
_cell.angle_alpha   90.00
_cell.angle_beta   90.00
_cell.angle_gamma   90.00
#
_symmetry.space_group_name_H-M   'P 1'
#
loop_
_entity.id
_entity.type
_entity.pdbx_description
1 polymer ?
#
loop_
_entity_poly.entity_id
_entity_poly.type
_entity_poly.pdbx_seq_one_letter_code
_entity_poly.pdbx_strand_id
1 'polypeptide(L)'
;MLDFSHLSGKTKTKGESDNGNAPLKQDSDDIQVYRPNQHSRGHNVAVSTEAKNNPVMAVRLLKETKLSSKKIKLQLASSPMALSVFTQKFMEENDPTWEFQDDEEKSPNGADVFNAEP
;
A
#
# COMPACT_ATOMS: atom_id res chain seq x y z
N MET A 1 35.55 1.58 17.58
CA MET A 1 35.03 2.39 16.46
C MET A 1 34.60 1.42 15.37
N LEU A 2 33.35 1.48 14.89
CA LEU A 2 32.89 0.63 13.78
C LEU A 2 33.16 1.36 12.46
N ASP A 3 33.82 0.69 11.52
CA ASP A 3 34.28 1.25 10.25
C ASP A 3 33.32 0.88 9.10
N PHE A 4 32.76 1.89 8.45
CA PHE A 4 31.76 1.79 7.38
C PHE A 4 32.34 2.07 5.98
N SER A 5 33.66 2.01 5.83
CA SER A 5 34.37 2.30 4.56
C SER A 5 33.90 1.44 3.37
N HIS A 6 33.26 0.29 3.62
CA HIS A 6 32.69 -0.59 2.60
C HIS A 6 31.32 -0.14 2.05
N LEU A 7 30.59 0.73 2.76
CA LEU A 7 29.34 1.33 2.26
C LEU A 7 29.60 2.46 1.26
N SER A 8 30.82 3.01 1.23
CA SER A 8 31.22 4.06 0.27
C SER A 8 31.81 3.48 -1.02
N GLY A 9 31.41 2.28 -1.40
CA GLY A 9 31.80 1.63 -2.64
C GLY A 9 31.08 2.22 -3.85
N LYS A 10 31.72 3.19 -4.49
CA LYS A 10 31.39 3.70 -5.83
C LYS A 10 31.11 2.54 -6.80
N THR A 11 29.95 2.58 -7.45
CA THR A 11 29.59 1.70 -8.57
C THR A 11 30.63 1.80 -9.68
N LYS A 12 31.39 0.73 -9.92
CA LYS A 12 32.20 0.60 -11.13
C LYS A 12 31.30 0.10 -12.26
N THR A 13 30.66 1.01 -12.98
CA THR A 13 30.15 0.75 -14.33
C THR A 13 31.33 0.84 -15.29
N LYS A 14 31.70 -0.27 -15.92
CA LYS A 14 32.58 -0.28 -17.10
C LYS A 14 31.73 -0.69 -18.29
N GLY A 15 31.42 0.28 -19.14
CA GLY A 15 30.61 0.10 -20.35
C GLY A 15 30.54 1.43 -21.09
N GLU A 16 31.41 1.54 -22.07
CA GLU A 16 31.75 2.69 -22.90
C GLU A 16 30.61 3.12 -23.84
N SER A 17 30.31 4.42 -23.93
CA SER A 17 30.15 5.13 -25.20
C SER A 17 29.93 6.63 -24.99
N ASP A 18 30.48 7.34 -25.96
CA ASP A 18 30.77 8.75 -26.08
C ASP A 18 29.55 9.62 -26.49
N ASN A 19 29.73 10.92 -26.28
CA ASN A 19 29.16 12.07 -27.00
C ASN A 19 27.77 12.66 -26.64
N GLY A 20 27.81 13.97 -26.33
CA GLY A 20 26.90 14.94 -26.94
C GLY A 20 25.72 15.48 -26.12
N ASN A 21 25.96 16.59 -25.41
CA ASN A 21 25.06 17.72 -25.10
C ASN A 21 23.60 17.70 -25.62
N ALA A 22 22.61 17.69 -24.71
CA ALA A 22 21.43 18.59 -24.73
C ALA A 22 20.56 18.42 -23.46
N PRO A 23 20.03 19.50 -22.85
CA PRO A 23 19.14 19.42 -21.70
C PRO A 23 17.67 19.30 -22.11
N LEU A 24 16.92 18.58 -21.27
CA LEU A 24 15.47 18.64 -21.03
C LEU A 24 14.54 18.39 -22.23
N LYS A 25 13.80 17.26 -22.17
CA LYS A 25 12.34 17.28 -22.32
C LYS A 25 11.66 16.30 -21.37
N GLN A 26 10.73 16.88 -20.64
CA GLN A 26 9.78 16.28 -19.73
C GLN A 26 8.63 15.76 -20.60
N ASP A 27 8.61 14.45 -20.86
CA ASP A 27 7.52 13.80 -21.56
C ASP A 27 7.14 12.54 -20.78
N SER A 28 5.94 12.61 -20.18
CA SER A 28 5.10 11.48 -19.78
C SER A 28 5.74 10.47 -18.82
N ASP A 29 5.36 10.52 -17.54
CA ASP A 29 5.62 9.46 -16.56
C ASP A 29 4.85 8.15 -16.88
N ASP A 30 4.93 7.67 -18.12
CA ASP A 30 4.90 6.25 -18.40
C ASP A 30 6.23 5.65 -17.92
N ILE A 31 6.46 5.73 -16.60
CA ILE A 31 7.45 4.90 -15.94
C ILE A 31 6.99 3.48 -16.23
N GLN A 32 7.64 2.84 -17.20
CA GLN A 32 7.48 1.42 -17.44
C GLN A 32 7.96 0.69 -16.18
N VAL A 33 7.04 0.53 -15.23
CA VAL A 33 7.23 -0.30 -14.05
C VAL A 33 7.56 -1.69 -14.59
N TYR A 34 8.83 -2.06 -14.43
CA TYR A 34 9.41 -3.35 -14.77
C TYR A 34 8.37 -4.46 -14.61
N ARG A 35 8.00 -5.12 -15.72
CA ARG A 35 6.94 -6.12 -15.73
C ARG A 35 7.36 -7.31 -14.85
N PRO A 36 6.68 -7.53 -13.70
CA PRO A 36 7.15 -8.44 -12.67
C PRO A 36 6.65 -9.84 -12.99
N ASN A 37 7.34 -10.57 -13.87
CA ASN A 37 7.06 -12.00 -13.98
C ASN A 37 7.81 -12.83 -12.91
N GLN A 38 8.63 -12.21 -12.06
CA GLN A 38 9.42 -12.91 -11.04
C GLN A 38 9.55 -12.16 -9.71
N HIS A 39 8.43 -11.76 -9.11
CA HIS A 39 8.43 -11.34 -7.71
C HIS A 39 7.63 -12.28 -6.84
N SER A 40 8.00 -12.35 -5.56
CA SER A 40 7.32 -13.19 -4.59
C SER A 40 5.84 -12.84 -4.52
N ARG A 41 5.01 -13.83 -4.15
CA ARG A 41 3.57 -13.64 -4.00
C ARG A 41 3.22 -12.45 -3.11
N GLY A 42 3.95 -12.28 -2.01
CA GLY A 42 3.77 -11.16 -1.07
C GLY A 42 4.08 -9.81 -1.71
N HIS A 43 5.18 -9.71 -2.46
CA HIS A 43 5.55 -8.47 -3.15
C HIS A 43 4.48 -8.04 -4.17
N ASN A 44 3.97 -8.99 -4.97
CA ASN A 44 2.93 -8.73 -5.96
C ASN A 44 1.61 -8.21 -5.37
N VAL A 45 1.31 -8.58 -4.12
CA VAL A 45 0.15 -8.06 -3.39
C VAL A 45 0.51 -6.71 -2.77
N ALA A 46 1.67 -6.57 -2.11
CA ALA A 46 2.05 -5.35 -1.40
C ALA A 46 2.15 -4.09 -2.28
N VAL A 47 2.54 -4.22 -3.55
CA VAL A 47 2.63 -3.07 -4.47
C VAL A 47 1.27 -2.59 -5.00
N SER A 48 0.22 -3.38 -4.81
CA SER A 48 -1.12 -3.08 -5.32
C SER A 48 -1.85 -2.02 -4.51
N THR A 49 -2.71 -1.25 -5.16
CA THR A 49 -3.55 -0.22 -4.54
C THR A 49 -4.51 -0.82 -3.52
N GLU A 50 -5.05 -2.00 -3.80
CA GLU A 50 -6.01 -2.68 -2.92
C GLU A 50 -5.34 -3.07 -1.59
N ALA A 51 -4.10 -3.56 -1.65
CA ALA A 51 -3.35 -3.91 -0.44
C ALA A 51 -2.88 -2.69 0.35
N LYS A 52 -2.65 -1.54 -0.31
CA LYS A 52 -2.36 -0.27 0.38
C LYS A 52 -3.59 0.25 1.12
N ASN A 53 -4.77 0.09 0.51
CA ASN A 53 -6.04 0.50 1.11
C ASN A 53 -6.47 -0.44 2.25
N ASN A 54 -6.13 -1.73 2.17
CA ASN A 54 -6.48 -2.71 3.20
C ASN A 54 -5.28 -3.58 3.63
N PRO A 55 -4.29 -2.99 4.33
CA PRO A 55 -3.03 -3.67 4.62
C PRO A 55 -3.20 -4.81 5.63
N VAL A 56 -4.08 -4.66 6.61
CA VAL A 56 -4.34 -5.67 7.63
C VAL A 56 -4.92 -6.93 6.98
N MET A 57 -5.92 -6.77 6.12
CA MET A 57 -6.52 -7.92 5.43
C MET A 57 -5.56 -8.53 4.41
N ALA A 58 -4.75 -7.72 3.73
CA ALA A 58 -3.73 -8.22 2.79
C ALA A 58 -2.73 -9.14 3.49
N VAL A 59 -2.27 -8.76 4.69
CA VAL A 59 -1.35 -9.58 5.50
C VAL A 59 -2.04 -10.87 5.98
N ARG A 60 -3.30 -10.80 6.43
CA ARG A 60 -4.07 -12.01 6.81
C ARG A 60 -4.21 -12.99 5.65
N LEU A 61 -4.69 -12.51 4.50
CA LEU A 61 -4.86 -13.36 3.30
C LEU A 61 -3.54 -13.97 2.83
N LEU A 62 -2.43 -13.23 2.94
CA LEU A 62 -1.11 -13.77 2.63
C LEU A 62 -0.67 -14.85 3.63
N LYS A 63 -1.00 -14.75 4.92
CA LYS A 63 -0.59 -15.76 5.91
C LYS A 63 -1.49 -17.00 5.90
N GLU A 64 -2.79 -16.78 5.83
CA GLU A 64 -3.81 -17.81 6.06
C GLU A 64 -4.15 -18.58 4.79
N THR A 65 -4.01 -17.95 3.62
CA THR A 65 -4.41 -18.55 2.34
C THR A 65 -3.22 -18.79 1.40
N LYS A 66 -3.32 -19.86 0.61
CA LYS A 66 -2.42 -20.15 -0.52
C LYS A 66 -2.94 -19.59 -1.85
N LEU A 67 -3.86 -18.63 -1.80
CA LEU A 67 -4.47 -18.02 -2.99
C LEU A 67 -3.43 -17.29 -3.84
N SER A 68 -3.66 -17.24 -5.14
CA SER A 68 -2.80 -16.48 -6.05
C SER A 68 -2.90 -14.97 -5.75
N SER A 69 -1.84 -14.23 -6.06
CA SER A 69 -1.81 -12.77 -5.88
C SER A 69 -2.97 -12.07 -6.58
N LYS A 70 -3.43 -12.55 -7.73
CA LYS A 70 -4.59 -12.00 -8.45
C LYS A 70 -5.89 -12.16 -7.65
N LYS A 71 -6.12 -13.34 -7.08
CA LYS A 71 -7.33 -13.64 -6.32
C LYS A 71 -7.37 -12.89 -4.99
N ILE A 72 -6.20 -12.71 -4.35
CA ILE A 72 -6.07 -11.89 -3.13
C ILE A 72 -6.44 -10.43 -3.44
N LYS A 73 -5.93 -9.85 -4.52
CA LYS A 73 -6.26 -8.46 -4.91
C LYS A 73 -7.75 -8.28 -5.19
N LEU A 74 -8.39 -9.23 -5.86
CA LEU A 74 -9.83 -9.19 -6.12
C LEU A 74 -10.65 -9.25 -4.82
N GLN A 75 -10.23 -10.08 -3.86
CA GLN A 75 -10.88 -10.15 -2.56
C GLN A 75 -10.68 -8.86 -1.75
N LEU A 76 -9.49 -8.25 -1.81
CA LEU A 76 -9.21 -6.96 -1.16
C LEU A 76 -10.03 -5.82 -1.74
N ALA A 77 -10.29 -5.81 -3.05
CA ALA A 77 -11.15 -4.80 -3.69
C ALA A 77 -12.62 -4.93 -3.29
N SER A 78 -13.09 -6.16 -3.03
CA SER A 78 -14.48 -6.41 -2.63
C SER A 78 -14.72 -6.31 -1.13
N SER A 79 -13.67 -6.39 -0.31
CA SER A 79 -13.81 -6.44 1.15
C SER A 79 -13.68 -5.03 1.74
N PRO A 80 -14.48 -4.69 2.76
CA PRO A 80 -14.30 -3.44 3.49
C PRO A 80 -12.93 -3.38 4.18
N MET A 81 -12.48 -2.16 4.50
CA MET A 81 -11.19 -1.93 5.17
C MET A 81 -11.17 -2.62 6.53
N ALA A 82 -10.19 -3.50 6.75
CA ALA A 82 -10.07 -4.18 8.03
C ALA A 82 -9.28 -3.32 9.02
N LEU A 83 -9.82 -3.13 10.22
CA LEU A 83 -9.12 -2.48 11.32
C LEU A 83 -8.08 -3.40 11.96
N SER A 84 -7.01 -2.81 12.50
CA SER A 84 -6.05 -3.52 13.34
C SER A 84 -6.69 -3.89 14.68
N VAL A 85 -6.21 -4.99 15.28
CA VAL A 85 -6.63 -5.42 16.63
C VAL A 85 -6.38 -4.32 17.67
N PHE A 86 -5.29 -3.57 17.52
CA PHE A 86 -5.01 -2.44 18.39
C PHE A 86 -6.10 -1.37 18.29
N THR A 87 -6.44 -0.96 17.06
CA THR A 87 -7.45 0.07 16.79
C THR A 87 -8.82 -0.38 17.26
N GLN A 88 -9.17 -1.64 17.02
CA GLN A 88 -10.42 -2.23 17.49
C GLN A 88 -10.53 -2.13 19.01
N LYS A 89 -9.50 -2.56 19.76
CA LYS A 89 -9.51 -2.47 21.23
C LYS A 89 -9.61 -1.03 21.73
N PHE A 90 -8.87 -0.12 21.11
CA PHE A 90 -8.93 1.29 21.47
C PHE A 90 -10.35 1.83 21.30
N MET A 91 -11.04 1.46 20.23
CA MET A 91 -12.41 1.91 19.99
C MET A 91 -13.41 1.28 20.97
N GLU A 92 -13.29 -0.02 21.26
CA GLU A 92 -14.11 -0.73 22.25
C GLU A 92 -13.94 -0.13 23.67
N GLU A 93 -12.74 0.29 24.04
CA GLU A 93 -12.45 0.91 25.35
C GLU A 93 -13.01 2.33 25.48
N ASN A 94 -13.08 3.09 24.39
CA ASN A 94 -13.51 4.49 24.40
C ASN A 94 -15.00 4.65 24.07
N ASP A 95 -15.58 3.77 23.27
CA ASP A 95 -17.00 3.72 22.96
C ASP A 95 -17.50 2.26 22.98
N PRO A 96 -18.16 1.83 24.05
CA PRO A 96 -18.69 0.48 24.19
C PRO A 96 -19.77 0.11 23.15
N THR A 97 -20.38 1.11 22.48
CA THR A 97 -21.39 0.87 21.44
C THR A 97 -20.78 0.70 20.05
N TRP A 98 -19.47 0.86 19.93
CA TRP A 98 -18.71 0.77 18.69
C TRP A 98 -18.84 -0.57 17.95
N GLU A 99 -19.06 -1.67 18.68
CA GLU A 99 -19.27 -2.99 18.08
C GLU A 99 -20.67 -3.18 17.49
N PHE A 100 -21.64 -2.34 17.89
CA PHE A 100 -23.03 -2.40 17.44
C PHE A 100 -23.36 -1.39 16.34
N GLN A 101 -22.46 -0.44 16.07
CA GLN A 101 -22.56 0.46 14.92
C GLN A 101 -22.24 -0.33 13.63
N ASP A 102 -23.15 -0.26 12.67
CA ASP A 102 -22.97 -0.84 11.34
C ASP A 102 -21.73 -0.25 10.66
N ASP A 103 -21.11 -1.01 9.74
CA ASP A 103 -19.87 -0.62 9.06
C ASP A 103 -19.97 0.74 8.31
N GLU A 104 -21.19 1.21 8.01
CA GLU A 104 -21.50 2.50 7.40
C GLU A 104 -21.38 3.69 8.38
N GLU A 105 -21.85 3.54 9.63
CA GLU A 105 -21.74 4.58 10.68
C GLU A 105 -20.37 4.65 11.33
N LYS A 106 -19.57 3.59 11.14
CA LYS A 106 -18.23 3.41 11.70
C LYS A 106 -17.15 4.28 11.03
N SER A 107 -17.48 4.95 9.94
CA SER A 107 -16.57 5.82 9.21
C SER A 107 -16.66 7.26 9.74
N PRO A 108 -15.56 7.92 10.13
CA PRO A 108 -15.56 9.32 10.58
C PRO A 108 -15.91 10.34 9.45
N ASN A 109 -16.44 9.88 8.32
CA ASN A 109 -16.70 10.63 7.12
C ASN A 109 -18.13 10.40 6.59
N GLY A 110 -19.07 9.97 7.45
CA GLY A 110 -20.50 10.04 7.17
C GLY A 110 -20.92 11.50 7.09
N ALA A 111 -21.05 11.98 5.86
CA ALA A 111 -21.19 13.37 5.45
C ALA A 111 -22.14 14.24 6.30
N ASP A 112 -21.65 15.45 6.57
CA ASP A 112 -22.47 16.66 6.70
C ASP A 112 -23.62 16.65 5.68
N VAL A 113 -24.86 16.46 6.16
CA VAL A 113 -26.05 16.89 5.44
C VAL A 113 -26.47 18.23 6.04
N PHE A 114 -25.97 19.29 5.43
CA PHE A 114 -26.64 20.57 5.16
C PHE A 114 -28.01 20.77 5.84
N ASN A 115 -28.09 21.68 6.81
CA ASN A 115 -28.69 23.00 6.53
C ASN A 115 -28.49 23.94 7.73
N ALA A 116 -27.69 24.98 7.49
CA ALA A 116 -27.78 26.22 8.22
C ALA A 116 -28.96 27.03 7.66
N GLU A 117 -29.82 27.50 8.58
CA GLU A 117 -30.64 28.72 8.51
C GLU A 117 -31.79 28.78 7.46
N PRO A 118 -32.78 29.69 7.61
CA PRO A 118 -32.79 31.02 8.26
C PRO A 118 -33.25 31.09 9.72
#